data_AF-A0A7X7N1E3-F1
#
_entry.id   AF-A0A7X7N1E3-F1
#
_cell.length_a   1.000
_cell.length_b   1.000
_cell.length_c   1.000
_cell.angle_alpha   90.00
_cell.angle_beta   90.00
_cell.angle_gamma   90.00
#
_symmetry.space_group_name_H-M   'P 1'
#
loop_
_entity.id
_entity.type
_entity.pdbx_description
1 polymer ?
#
loop_
_entity_poly.entity_id
_entity_poly.type
_entity_poly.pdbx_seq_one_letter_code
_entity_poly.pdbx_strand_id
1 'polypeptide(L)'
;MGFGVEVLIWGIVAGSVLKLATHAVGLRDKRAWIRPGVDLANPALRRMLWLALPLLIGIVFAKIRDNINNVYLLSALDSAGLMQANSMGRKLQSAIHFLVPYSISIAVFPFFCELVDRDDRAQLGAFITRSGRHLLAVFIPFACIVAALSHPLTDLVFAGGRFDALAVRRTAISMACYTFMLPAAAIEALVMQAFFANRRMVAVTVAGIGFSALSMGISWFGLHLWAGRELLVLMVIAGGVALTRALKSWVLVLMLGRHAPVFPFRPTVLFLCRIVLVSVAAGGAAWLAARYGAAALAATAGNRVSDLVQLAAGGAAALAAGAAACALLRVREPVELMQRVLRARTRRPSRGGHTG
;
A
#
# COMPACT_ATOMS: atom_id res chain seq x y z
N MET A 1 -35.09 4.38 -16.58
CA MET A 1 -35.02 5.26 -15.40
C MET A 1 -33.55 5.45 -15.05
N GLY A 2 -32.99 6.59 -15.43
CA GLY A 2 -31.58 6.91 -15.18
C GLY A 2 -31.39 7.28 -13.73
N PHE A 3 -31.05 6.29 -12.90
CA PHE A 3 -30.60 6.56 -11.54
C PHE A 3 -29.29 7.37 -11.62
N GLY A 4 -29.39 8.68 -11.37
CA GLY A 4 -28.26 9.60 -11.41
C GLY A 4 -27.31 9.44 -10.22
N VAL A 5 -26.50 10.48 -9.99
CA VAL A 5 -25.54 10.55 -8.87
C VAL A 5 -26.21 10.31 -7.50
N GLU A 6 -27.51 10.58 -7.38
CA GLU A 6 -28.29 10.36 -6.16
C GLU A 6 -28.29 8.92 -5.66
N VAL A 7 -28.33 7.91 -6.54
CA VAL A 7 -28.29 6.50 -6.12
C VAL A 7 -26.92 6.12 -5.57
N LEU A 8 -25.85 6.73 -6.08
CA LEU A 8 -24.52 6.57 -5.49
C LEU A 8 -24.49 7.14 -4.06
N ILE A 9 -25.10 8.32 -3.83
CA ILE A 9 -25.16 8.95 -2.51
C ILE A 9 -25.96 8.08 -1.53
N TRP A 10 -27.17 7.65 -1.92
CA TRP A 10 -27.98 6.75 -1.10
C TRP A 10 -27.30 5.40 -0.84
N GLY A 11 -26.58 4.86 -1.83
CA GLY A 11 -25.75 3.66 -1.67
C GLY A 11 -24.64 3.84 -0.62
N ILE A 12 -23.98 5.00 -0.59
CA ILE A 12 -22.94 5.32 0.43
C ILE A 12 -23.57 5.41 1.83
N VAL A 13 -24.74 6.05 1.95
CA VAL A 13 -25.46 6.16 3.22
C VAL A 13 -25.87 4.77 3.72
N ALA A 14 -26.55 3.99 2.86
CA ALA A 14 -26.99 2.64 3.19
C ALA A 14 -25.82 1.73 3.59
N GLY A 15 -24.71 1.76 2.83
CA GLY A 15 -23.50 1.01 3.15
C GLY A 15 -22.88 1.40 4.50
N SER A 16 -22.90 2.70 4.84
CA SER A 16 -22.40 3.20 6.13
C SER A 16 -23.26 2.73 7.30
N VAL A 17 -24.59 2.72 7.13
CA VAL A 17 -25.53 2.20 8.13
C VAL A 17 -25.36 0.69 8.31
N LEU A 18 -25.27 -0.08 7.22
CA LEU A 18 -25.01 -1.52 7.28
C LEU A 18 -23.70 -1.83 7.99
N LYS A 19 -22.64 -1.07 7.71
CA LYS A 19 -21.35 -1.20 8.41
C LYS A 19 -21.52 -1.00 9.92
N LEU A 20 -22.24 0.03 10.35
CA LEU A 20 -22.51 0.25 11.77
C LEU A 20 -23.33 -0.89 12.38
N ALA A 21 -24.33 -1.41 11.66
CA ALA A 21 -25.12 -2.56 12.09
C ALA A 21 -24.23 -3.81 12.31
N THR A 22 -23.27 -4.09 11.41
CA THR A 22 -22.35 -5.22 11.60
C THR A 22 -21.48 -5.09 12.86
N HIS A 23 -20.99 -3.88 13.16
CA HIS A 23 -20.26 -3.63 14.40
C HIS A 23 -21.16 -3.76 15.63
N ALA A 24 -22.41 -3.28 15.57
CA ALA A 24 -23.38 -3.41 16.65
C ALA A 24 -23.71 -4.88 16.97
N VAL A 25 -23.88 -5.72 15.94
CA VAL A 25 -24.07 -7.17 16.11
C VAL A 25 -22.87 -7.81 16.79
N GLY A 26 -21.64 -7.44 16.42
CA GLY A 26 -20.42 -7.95 17.07
C GLY A 26 -20.24 -7.50 18.53
N LEU A 27 -20.88 -6.40 18.93
CA LEU A 27 -20.84 -5.84 20.29
C LEU A 27 -22.01 -6.30 21.17
N ARG A 28 -22.97 -7.06 20.63
CA ARG A 28 -24.21 -7.44 21.32
C ARG A 28 -23.95 -8.14 22.66
N ASP A 29 -22.92 -8.98 22.74
CA ASP A 29 -22.57 -9.76 23.92
C ASP A 29 -21.87 -8.90 25.00
N LYS A 30 -21.42 -7.68 24.64
CA LYS A 30 -20.73 -6.73 25.52
C LYS A 30 -21.57 -5.50 25.84
N ARG A 31 -22.86 -5.48 25.49
CA ARG A 31 -23.75 -4.32 25.70
C ARG A 31 -23.75 -3.82 27.16
N ALA A 32 -23.64 -4.75 28.11
CA ALA A 32 -23.67 -4.45 29.54
C ALA A 32 -22.48 -3.59 30.01
N TRP A 33 -21.38 -3.57 29.25
CA TRP A 33 -20.18 -2.79 29.57
C TRP A 33 -20.17 -1.41 28.89
N ILE A 34 -21.10 -1.16 27.96
CA ILE A 34 -21.22 0.11 27.25
C ILE A 34 -22.14 1.02 28.07
N ARG A 35 -21.53 1.89 28.88
CA ARG A 35 -22.25 2.96 29.57
C ARG A 35 -21.96 4.27 28.83
N PRO A 36 -22.91 4.81 28.04
CA PRO A 36 -22.71 6.09 27.38
C PRO A 36 -22.59 7.18 28.46
N GLY A 37 -21.40 7.77 28.55
CA GLY A 37 -21.09 8.88 29.45
C GLY A 37 -19.88 9.62 28.90
N VAL A 38 -19.94 10.94 28.90
CA VAL A 38 -18.84 11.80 28.44
C VAL A 38 -18.29 12.52 29.65
N ASP A 39 -17.18 12.01 30.18
CA ASP A 39 -16.42 12.68 31.23
C ASP A 39 -15.15 13.28 30.62
N LEU A 40 -15.23 14.56 30.24
CA LEU A 40 -14.12 15.32 29.67
C LEU A 40 -12.99 15.58 30.69
N ALA A 41 -13.27 15.46 32.00
CA ALA A 41 -12.28 15.62 33.05
C ALA A 41 -11.46 14.34 33.28
N ASN A 42 -11.86 13.20 32.70
CA ASN A 42 -11.16 11.93 32.88
C ASN A 42 -9.69 12.04 32.39
N PRO A 43 -8.69 11.79 33.27
CA PRO A 43 -7.28 11.90 32.91
C PRO A 43 -6.85 10.94 31.80
N ALA A 44 -7.50 9.77 31.68
CA ALA A 44 -7.24 8.82 30.60
C ALA A 44 -7.71 9.36 29.25
N LEU A 45 -8.90 9.98 29.20
CA LEU A 45 -9.40 10.64 27.99
C LEU A 45 -8.49 11.79 27.57
N ARG A 46 -8.11 12.66 28.52
CA ARG A 46 -7.21 13.78 28.26
C ARG A 46 -5.85 13.30 27.73
N ARG A 47 -5.30 12.21 28.29
CA ARG A 47 -4.04 11.61 27.83
C ARG A 47 -4.16 11.01 26.42
N MET A 48 -5.27 10.33 26.13
CA MET A 48 -5.57 9.80 24.80
C MET A 48 -5.67 10.93 23.76
N LEU A 49 -6.41 11.99 24.06
CA LEU A 49 -6.58 13.15 23.17
C LEU A 49 -5.26 13.86 22.90
N TRP A 50 -4.42 14.04 23.93
CA TRP A 50 -3.08 14.63 23.75
C TRP A 50 -2.17 13.81 22.85
N LEU A 51 -2.23 12.47 22.94
CA LEU A 51 -1.47 11.58 22.05
C LEU A 51 -2.06 11.53 20.64
N ALA A 52 -3.39 11.63 20.51
CA ALA A 52 -4.09 11.61 19.24
C ALA A 52 -3.93 12.92 18.46
N LEU A 53 -3.83 14.07 19.14
CA LEU A 53 -3.79 15.39 18.51
C LEU A 53 -2.69 15.54 17.45
N PRO A 54 -1.41 15.19 17.70
CA PRO A 54 -0.38 15.20 16.67
C PRO A 54 -0.76 14.34 15.46
N LEU A 55 -1.28 13.12 15.70
CA LEU A 55 -1.67 12.21 14.64
C LEU A 55 -2.81 12.80 13.79
N LEU A 56 -3.81 13.42 14.42
CA LEU A 56 -4.92 14.09 13.74
C LEU A 56 -4.41 15.25 12.86
N ILE A 57 -3.51 16.09 13.37
CA ILE A 57 -2.87 17.16 12.60
C ILE A 57 -2.13 16.58 11.39
N GLY A 58 -1.36 15.51 11.59
CA GLY A 58 -0.67 14.81 10.51
C GLY A 58 -1.61 14.24 9.45
N ILE A 59 -2.75 13.69 9.86
CA ILE A 59 -3.80 13.17 8.95
C ILE A 59 -4.41 14.31 8.13
N VAL A 60 -4.75 15.44 8.75
CA VAL A 60 -5.29 16.62 8.06
C VAL A 60 -4.29 17.12 7.01
N PHE A 61 -3.01 17.27 7.37
CA PHE A 61 -1.95 17.64 6.42
C PHE A 61 -1.80 16.64 5.27
N ALA A 62 -1.88 15.34 5.57
CA ALA A 62 -1.84 14.31 4.53
C ALA A 62 -3.04 14.39 3.58
N LYS A 63 -4.23 14.74 4.08
CA LYS A 63 -5.43 14.98 3.25
C LYS A 63 -5.31 16.23 2.41
N ILE A 64 -4.77 17.32 2.96
CA ILE A 64 -4.47 18.55 2.21
C ILE A 64 -3.49 18.25 1.08
N ARG A 65 -2.40 17.52 1.36
CA ARG A 65 -1.46 17.06 0.32
C ARG A 65 -2.16 16.28 -0.78
N ASP A 66 -2.98 15.29 -0.39
CA ASP A 66 -3.68 14.45 -1.37
C ASP A 66 -4.67 15.28 -2.20
N ASN A 67 -5.31 16.30 -1.62
CA ASN A 67 -6.20 17.20 -2.34
C ASN A 67 -5.43 18.11 -3.31
N ILE A 68 -4.31 18.70 -2.87
CA ILE A 68 -3.47 19.55 -3.72
C ILE A 68 -2.92 18.75 -4.89
N ASN A 69 -2.25 17.62 -4.62
CA ASN A 69 -1.57 16.84 -5.65
C ASN A 69 -2.55 16.13 -6.59
N ASN A 70 -3.69 15.63 -6.09
CA ASN A 70 -4.57 14.76 -6.88
C ASN A 70 -5.84 15.44 -7.40
N VAL A 71 -6.21 16.60 -6.87
CA VAL A 71 -7.40 17.35 -7.28
C VAL A 71 -6.97 18.69 -7.85
N TYR A 72 -6.39 19.58 -7.06
CA TYR A 72 -6.10 20.96 -7.47
C TYR A 72 -5.12 21.05 -8.66
N LEU A 73 -3.99 20.35 -8.59
CA LEU A 73 -3.00 20.36 -9.69
C LEU A 73 -3.53 19.67 -10.95
N LEU A 74 -4.34 18.62 -10.81
CA LEU A 74 -4.91 17.90 -11.95
C LEU A 74 -6.12 18.61 -12.55
N SER A 75 -6.88 19.40 -11.78
CA SER A 75 -7.94 20.27 -12.31
C SER A 75 -7.38 21.45 -13.08
N ALA A 76 -6.17 21.89 -12.76
CA ALA A 76 -5.49 22.96 -13.50
C ALA A 76 -5.05 22.52 -14.92
N LEU A 77 -5.02 21.21 -15.18
CA LEU A 77 -4.80 20.65 -16.51
C LEU A 77 -6.15 20.56 -17.21
N ASP A 78 -6.32 21.24 -18.35
CA ASP A 78 -7.57 21.30 -19.14
C ASP A 78 -7.91 19.97 -19.87
N SER A 79 -7.52 18.87 -19.26
CA SER A 79 -7.53 17.53 -19.82
C SER A 79 -8.67 16.71 -19.20
N ALA A 80 -9.78 16.66 -19.91
CA ALA A 80 -10.97 15.91 -19.48
C ALA A 80 -10.60 14.46 -19.11
N GLY A 81 -11.05 14.03 -17.93
CA GLY A 81 -10.89 12.65 -17.44
C GLY A 81 -9.52 12.30 -16.82
N LEU A 82 -8.50 13.17 -16.86
CA LEU A 82 -7.17 12.87 -16.29
C LEU A 82 -7.21 12.67 -14.77
N MET A 83 -7.96 13.52 -14.06
CA MET A 83 -8.17 13.39 -12.61
C MET A 83 -8.87 12.07 -12.26
N GLN A 84 -9.89 11.67 -13.02
CA GLN A 84 -10.59 10.41 -12.82
C GLN A 84 -9.64 9.22 -13.06
N ALA A 85 -8.88 9.24 -14.14
CA ALA A 85 -7.92 8.19 -14.47
C ALA A 85 -6.86 8.01 -13.38
N ASN A 86 -6.34 9.12 -12.85
CA ASN A 86 -5.39 9.12 -11.73
C ASN A 86 -6.01 8.55 -10.44
N SER A 87 -7.25 8.96 -10.14
CA SER A 87 -7.99 8.48 -8.97
C SER A 87 -8.20 6.97 -9.01
N MET A 88 -8.56 6.41 -10.16
CA MET A 88 -8.77 4.97 -10.32
C MET A 88 -7.47 4.17 -10.18
N GLY A 89 -6.37 4.62 -10.79
CA GLY A 89 -5.06 3.96 -10.68
C GLY A 89 -4.57 3.93 -9.22
N ARG A 90 -4.73 5.05 -8.51
CA ARG A 90 -4.40 5.14 -7.09
C ARG A 90 -5.28 4.24 -6.21
N LYS A 91 -6.58 4.14 -6.49
CA LYS A 91 -7.50 3.27 -5.74
C LYS A 91 -7.10 1.81 -5.86
N LEU A 92 -6.74 1.36 -7.07
CA LEU A 92 -6.30 -0.01 -7.30
C LEU A 92 -5.03 -0.34 -6.52
N GLN A 93 -4.04 0.56 -6.54
CA GLN A 93 -2.84 0.41 -5.71
C GLN A 93 -3.18 0.43 -4.21
N SER A 94 -4.08 1.31 -3.77
CA SER A 94 -4.48 1.44 -2.37
C SER A 94 -5.18 0.18 -1.86
N ALA A 95 -5.98 -0.49 -2.69
CA ALA A 95 -6.62 -1.75 -2.34
C ALA A 95 -5.59 -2.81 -1.93
N ILE A 96 -4.50 -2.93 -2.70
CA ILE A 96 -3.41 -3.86 -2.40
C ILE A 96 -2.73 -3.50 -1.07
N HIS A 97 -2.49 -2.21 -0.84
CA HIS A 97 -1.90 -1.72 0.41
C HIS A 97 -2.79 -1.99 1.65
N PHE A 98 -4.10 -1.79 1.52
CA PHE A 98 -5.03 -2.04 2.63
C PHE A 98 -5.24 -3.52 2.90
N LEU A 99 -5.20 -4.37 1.87
CA LEU A 99 -5.44 -5.80 2.01
C LEU A 99 -4.32 -6.53 2.75
N VAL A 100 -3.06 -6.14 2.52
CA VAL A 100 -1.92 -6.91 3.03
C VAL A 100 -1.09 -6.12 4.04
N PRO A 101 -0.34 -5.04 3.69
CA PRO A 101 0.46 -4.33 4.67
C PRO A 101 -0.31 -3.79 5.87
N TYR A 102 -1.48 -3.19 5.63
CA TYR A 102 -2.27 -2.57 6.69
C TYR A 102 -2.86 -3.61 7.65
N SER A 103 -3.37 -4.72 7.13
CA SER A 103 -3.87 -5.83 7.95
C SER A 103 -2.78 -6.45 8.83
N ILE A 104 -1.58 -6.64 8.27
CA ILE A 104 -0.42 -7.15 9.04
C ILE A 104 -0.04 -6.17 10.15
N SER A 105 -0.03 -4.87 9.84
CA SER A 105 0.27 -3.79 10.77
C SER A 105 -0.68 -3.81 11.99
N ILE A 106 -1.98 -3.96 11.78
CA ILE A 106 -2.97 -4.07 12.87
C ILE A 106 -2.72 -5.30 13.74
N ALA A 107 -2.46 -6.45 13.12
CA ALA A 107 -2.25 -7.70 13.83
C ALA A 107 -0.99 -7.70 14.72
N VAL A 108 0.06 -6.98 14.30
CA VAL A 108 1.35 -6.91 15.00
C VAL A 108 1.35 -5.85 16.12
N PHE A 109 0.44 -4.89 16.10
CA PHE A 109 0.43 -3.78 17.06
C PHE A 109 0.40 -4.20 18.55
N PRO A 110 -0.48 -5.12 18.99
CA PRO A 110 -0.51 -5.55 20.40
C PRO A 110 0.82 -6.16 20.86
N PHE A 111 1.47 -6.93 19.98
CA PHE A 111 2.77 -7.53 20.25
C PHE A 111 3.87 -6.46 20.40
N PHE A 112 3.82 -5.38 19.61
CA PHE A 112 4.74 -4.26 19.79
C PHE A 112 4.52 -3.51 21.10
N CYS A 113 3.27 -3.34 21.56
CA CYS A 113 3.01 -2.76 22.87
C CYS A 113 3.62 -3.61 23.99
N GLU A 114 3.46 -4.93 23.94
CA GLU A 114 4.05 -5.85 24.94
C GLU A 114 5.58 -5.78 24.97
N LEU A 115 6.25 -5.74 23.81
CA LEU A 115 7.71 -5.60 23.74
C LEU A 115 8.20 -4.25 24.26
N VAL A 116 7.48 -3.17 23.97
CA VAL A 116 7.80 -1.82 24.45
C VAL A 116 7.59 -1.72 25.95
N ASP A 117 6.52 -2.30 26.49
CA ASP A 117 6.25 -2.33 27.93
C ASP A 117 7.31 -3.15 28.70
N ARG A 118 7.93 -4.14 28.05
CA ARG A 118 9.09 -4.91 28.56
C ARG A 118 10.45 -4.26 28.31
N ASP A 119 10.49 -3.12 27.61
CA ASP A 119 11.71 -2.46 27.12
C ASP A 119 12.65 -3.39 26.29
N ASP A 120 12.11 -4.43 25.65
CA ASP A 120 12.88 -5.37 24.82
C ASP A 120 13.07 -4.83 23.40
N ARG A 121 13.93 -3.81 23.30
CA ARG A 121 14.25 -3.12 22.04
C ARG A 121 14.96 -4.03 21.04
N ALA A 122 15.73 -5.01 21.53
CA ALA A 122 16.46 -5.94 20.68
C ALA A 122 15.50 -6.88 19.94
N GLN A 123 14.54 -7.48 20.66
CA GLN A 123 13.52 -8.33 20.06
C GLN A 123 12.60 -7.54 19.14
N LEU A 124 12.22 -6.31 19.51
CA LEU A 124 11.44 -5.41 18.66
C LEU A 124 12.15 -5.13 17.33
N GLY A 125 13.43 -4.73 17.38
CA GLY A 125 14.23 -4.45 16.19
C GLY A 125 14.45 -5.68 15.30
N ALA A 126 14.70 -6.84 15.90
CA ALA A 126 14.84 -8.11 15.19
C ALA A 126 13.54 -8.51 14.48
N PHE A 127 12.39 -8.36 15.14
CA PHE A 127 11.09 -8.67 14.54
C PHE A 127 10.77 -7.74 13.38
N ILE A 128 10.93 -6.42 13.55
CA ILE A 128 10.68 -5.44 12.48
C ILE A 128 11.60 -5.70 11.29
N THR A 129 12.87 -6.00 11.53
CA THR A 129 13.83 -6.33 10.46
C THR A 129 13.40 -7.58 9.70
N ARG A 130 13.04 -8.66 10.40
CA ARG A 130 12.63 -9.93 9.77
C ARG A 130 11.32 -9.78 8.99
N SER A 131 10.29 -9.24 9.63
CA SER A 131 8.98 -9.02 9.01
C SER A 131 9.08 -8.04 7.84
N GLY A 132 9.86 -6.97 8.00
CA GLY A 132 10.12 -6.00 6.95
C GLY A 132 10.85 -6.59 5.75
N ARG A 133 11.86 -7.45 5.97
CA ARG A 133 12.50 -8.20 4.86
C ARG A 133 11.53 -9.10 4.13
N HIS A 134 10.66 -9.83 4.84
CA HIS A 134 9.62 -10.62 4.18
C HIS A 134 8.66 -9.75 3.35
N LEU A 135 8.24 -8.59 3.88
CA LEU A 135 7.40 -7.65 3.13
C LEU A 135 8.11 -7.14 1.88
N LEU A 136 9.36 -6.67 1.99
CA LEU A 136 10.13 -6.19 0.84
C LEU A 136 10.35 -7.28 -0.21
N ALA A 137 10.60 -8.52 0.23
CA ALA A 137 10.76 -9.69 -0.65
C ALA A 137 9.52 -10.02 -1.46
N VAL A 138 8.33 -9.67 -0.97
CA VAL A 138 7.09 -9.84 -1.71
C VAL A 138 6.77 -8.59 -2.52
N PHE A 139 6.80 -7.41 -1.88
CA PHE A 139 6.27 -6.19 -2.47
C PHE A 139 7.16 -5.55 -3.53
N ILE A 140 8.49 -5.67 -3.46
CA ILE A 140 9.37 -5.12 -4.51
C ILE A 140 9.16 -5.84 -5.84
N PRO A 141 9.27 -7.19 -5.94
CA PRO A 141 9.03 -7.87 -7.21
C PRO A 141 7.57 -7.73 -7.65
N PHE A 142 6.62 -7.81 -6.72
CA PHE A 142 5.21 -7.59 -7.01
C PHE A 142 4.97 -6.20 -7.62
N ALA A 143 5.63 -5.16 -7.11
CA ALA A 143 5.50 -3.81 -7.67
C ALA A 143 5.99 -3.74 -9.12
N CYS A 144 7.12 -4.39 -9.45
CA CYS A 144 7.62 -4.45 -10.82
C CYS A 144 6.70 -5.24 -11.76
N ILE A 145 6.15 -6.37 -11.30
CA ILE A 145 5.22 -7.20 -12.07
C ILE A 145 3.92 -6.42 -12.37
N VAL A 146 3.34 -5.79 -11.35
CA VAL A 146 2.11 -5.01 -11.49
C VAL A 146 2.33 -3.75 -12.34
N ALA A 147 3.50 -3.11 -12.25
CA ALA A 147 3.85 -2.01 -13.14
C ALA A 147 3.97 -2.48 -14.61
N ALA A 148 4.61 -3.63 -14.86
CA ALA A 148 4.76 -4.23 -16.18
C ALA A 148 3.42 -4.65 -16.81
N LEU A 149 2.50 -5.17 -15.99
CA LEU A 149 1.16 -5.60 -16.39
C LEU A 149 0.09 -4.52 -16.18
N SER A 150 0.48 -3.27 -15.94
CA SER A 150 -0.46 -2.20 -15.60
C SER A 150 -1.52 -1.98 -16.67
N HIS A 151 -1.13 -1.97 -17.94
CA HIS A 151 -2.05 -1.77 -19.06
C HIS A 151 -3.13 -2.86 -19.17
N PRO A 152 -2.81 -4.16 -19.36
CA PRO A 152 -3.84 -5.20 -19.48
C PRO A 152 -4.66 -5.36 -18.20
N LEU A 153 -4.10 -5.04 -17.03
CA LEU A 153 -4.84 -5.05 -15.78
C LEU A 153 -5.89 -3.94 -15.76
N THR A 154 -5.52 -2.72 -16.14
CA THR A 154 -6.48 -1.61 -16.22
C THR A 154 -7.50 -1.78 -17.33
N ASP A 155 -7.10 -2.34 -18.47
CA ASP A 155 -8.02 -2.61 -19.58
C ASP A 155 -9.04 -3.66 -19.13
N LEU A 156 -8.61 -4.78 -18.55
CA LEU A 156 -9.53 -5.79 -18.05
C LEU A 156 -10.54 -5.27 -17.01
N VAL A 157 -10.08 -4.42 -16.08
CA VAL A 157 -10.92 -3.92 -14.97
C VAL A 157 -11.84 -2.79 -15.40
N PHE A 158 -11.37 -1.87 -16.25
CA PHE A 158 -12.07 -0.63 -16.55
C PHE A 158 -12.58 -0.55 -17.99
N ALA A 159 -12.09 -1.37 -18.93
CA ALA A 159 -12.57 -1.33 -20.32
C ALA A 159 -14.03 -1.80 -20.41
N GLY A 160 -14.90 -0.85 -20.70
CA GLY A 160 -16.32 -1.08 -20.88
C GLY A 160 -17.14 0.21 -20.72
N GLY A 161 -18.16 0.37 -21.56
CA GLY A 161 -19.08 1.51 -21.47
C GLY A 161 -18.44 2.83 -21.90
N ARG A 162 -18.35 3.80 -20.97
CA ARG A 162 -17.87 5.18 -21.23
C ARG A 162 -16.36 5.37 -20.99
N PHE A 163 -15.63 4.31 -20.62
CA PHE A 163 -14.21 4.40 -20.34
C PHE A 163 -13.40 4.11 -21.61
N ASP A 164 -12.90 5.17 -22.24
CA ASP A 164 -12.19 5.11 -23.53
C ASP A 164 -10.72 4.63 -23.36
N ALA A 165 -10.10 4.19 -24.45
CA ALA A 165 -8.72 3.67 -24.48
C ALA A 165 -7.69 4.68 -23.93
N LEU A 166 -7.91 5.97 -24.16
CA LEU A 166 -7.06 7.03 -23.58
C LEU A 166 -7.16 7.07 -22.05
N ALA A 167 -8.36 6.85 -21.49
CA ALA A 167 -8.57 6.82 -20.05
C ALA A 167 -7.90 5.60 -19.43
N VAL A 168 -8.01 4.43 -20.06
CA VAL A 168 -7.29 3.21 -19.66
C VAL A 168 -5.78 3.46 -19.61
N ARG A 169 -5.20 4.02 -20.67
CA ARG A 169 -3.76 4.30 -20.74
C ARG A 169 -3.30 5.27 -19.64
N ARG A 170 -4.07 6.34 -19.38
CA ARG A 170 -3.78 7.29 -18.28
C ARG A 170 -3.85 6.61 -16.91
N THR A 171 -4.83 5.73 -16.69
CA THR A 171 -4.97 4.95 -15.46
C THR A 171 -3.83 3.95 -15.29
N ALA A 172 -3.40 3.27 -16.35
CA ALA A 172 -2.27 2.33 -16.33
C ALA A 172 -0.98 3.00 -15.88
N ILE A 173 -0.67 4.17 -16.43
CA ILE A 173 0.52 4.96 -16.06
C ILE A 173 0.47 5.37 -14.59
N SER A 174 -0.67 5.93 -14.15
CA SER A 174 -0.87 6.32 -12.75
C SER A 174 -0.68 5.12 -11.80
N MET A 175 -1.30 3.99 -12.12
CA MET A 175 -1.17 2.76 -11.36
C MET A 175 0.28 2.27 -11.29
N ALA A 176 1.00 2.24 -12.41
CA ALA A 176 2.40 1.85 -12.44
C ALA A 176 3.26 2.74 -11.53
N CYS A 177 3.10 4.07 -11.60
CA CYS A 177 3.82 5.03 -10.76
C CYS A 177 3.51 4.84 -9.27
N TYR A 178 2.24 4.74 -8.88
CA TYR A 178 1.88 4.53 -7.48
C TYR A 178 2.29 3.16 -6.95
N THR A 179 2.38 2.14 -7.80
CA THR A 179 2.75 0.79 -7.38
C THR A 179 4.18 0.73 -6.86
N PHE A 180 5.10 1.56 -7.37
CA PHE A 180 6.47 1.67 -6.83
C PHE A 180 6.53 2.22 -5.39
N MET A 181 5.48 2.89 -4.92
CA MET A 181 5.36 3.32 -3.53
C MET A 181 5.05 2.17 -2.56
N LEU A 182 4.49 1.07 -3.07
CA LEU A 182 3.93 -0.02 -2.27
C LEU A 182 4.95 -0.70 -1.32
N PRO A 183 6.20 -1.00 -1.73
CA PRO A 183 7.20 -1.59 -0.83
C PRO A 183 7.54 -0.66 0.34
N ALA A 184 7.71 0.63 0.06
CA ALA A 184 7.97 1.63 1.08
C ALA A 184 6.80 1.79 2.05
N ALA A 185 5.57 1.81 1.51
CA ALA A 185 4.35 1.87 2.30
C ALA A 185 4.17 0.61 3.18
N ALA A 186 4.64 -0.55 2.72
CA ALA A 186 4.58 -1.78 3.50
C ALA A 186 5.49 -1.75 4.73
N ILE A 187 6.73 -1.25 4.58
CA ILE A 187 7.63 -1.02 5.71
C ILE A 187 7.10 0.08 6.62
N GLU A 188 6.59 1.16 6.04
CA GLU A 188 6.01 2.28 6.80
C GLU A 188 4.88 1.79 7.71
N ALA A 189 4.00 0.91 7.22
CA ALA A 189 2.91 0.36 8.02
C ALA A 189 3.40 -0.39 9.27
N LEU A 190 4.51 -1.11 9.21
CA LEU A 190 5.11 -1.75 10.41
C LEU A 190 5.78 -0.73 11.32
N VAL A 191 6.61 0.15 10.75
CA VAL A 191 7.39 1.13 11.51
C VAL A 191 6.47 2.10 12.26
N MET A 192 5.37 2.53 11.64
CA MET A 192 4.34 3.37 12.28
C MET A 192 3.81 2.73 13.56
N GLN A 193 3.50 1.43 13.55
CA GLN A 193 3.01 0.73 14.75
C GLN A 193 4.06 0.69 15.87
N ALA A 194 5.34 0.58 15.52
CA ALA A 194 6.42 0.64 16.51
C ALA A 194 6.54 2.04 17.14
N PHE A 195 6.34 3.12 16.37
CA PHE A 195 6.27 4.48 16.91
C PHE A 195 5.03 4.69 17.77
N PHE A 196 3.89 4.14 17.37
CA PHE A 196 2.63 4.25 18.10
C PHE A 196 2.69 3.50 19.43
N ALA A 197 3.26 2.29 19.45
CA ALA A 197 3.52 1.52 20.67
C ALA A 197 4.44 2.29 21.63
N ASN A 198 5.47 2.95 21.10
CA ASN A 198 6.37 3.83 21.88
C ASN A 198 5.77 5.20 22.25
N ARG A 199 4.51 5.49 21.93
CA ARG A 199 3.85 6.79 22.15
C ARG A 199 4.56 7.98 21.49
N ARG A 200 5.33 7.74 20.43
CA ARG A 200 6.13 8.76 19.72
C ARG A 200 5.40 9.33 18.50
N MET A 201 4.19 9.83 18.72
CA MET A 201 3.32 10.36 17.66
C MET A 201 3.86 11.64 17.00
N VAL A 202 4.55 12.48 17.78
CA VAL A 202 5.08 13.77 17.30
C VAL A 202 6.17 13.56 16.24
N ALA A 203 7.10 12.62 16.47
CA ALA A 203 8.19 12.33 15.52
C ALA A 203 7.64 11.90 14.15
N VAL A 204 6.62 11.03 14.17
CA VAL A 204 5.92 10.57 12.96
C VAL A 204 5.21 11.72 12.26
N THR A 205 4.54 12.58 13.03
CA THR A 205 3.77 13.71 12.51
C THR A 205 4.66 14.75 11.85
N VAL A 206 5.76 15.16 12.51
CA VAL A 206 6.71 16.15 11.98
C VAL A 206 7.36 15.66 10.71
N ALA A 207 7.83 14.40 10.68
CA ALA A 207 8.32 13.78 9.45
C ALA A 207 7.23 13.75 8.37
N GLY A 208 6.00 13.39 8.75
CA GLY A 208 4.83 13.39 7.87
C GLY A 208 4.55 14.75 7.22
N ILE A 209 4.59 15.83 7.99
CA ILE A 209 4.36 17.20 7.50
C ILE A 209 5.50 17.63 6.57
N GLY A 210 6.76 17.43 6.97
CA GLY A 210 7.93 17.82 6.17
C GLY A 210 7.96 17.14 4.80
N PHE A 211 7.78 15.81 4.77
CA PHE A 211 7.68 15.09 3.50
C PHE A 211 6.40 15.43 2.74
N SER A 212 5.30 15.75 3.42
CA SER A 212 4.10 16.16 2.71
C SER A 212 4.30 17.49 1.97
N ALA A 213 4.96 18.46 2.61
CA ALA A 213 5.33 19.73 1.99
C ALA A 213 6.29 19.51 0.81
N LEU A 214 7.30 18.65 0.96
CA LEU A 214 8.23 18.30 -0.13
C LEU A 214 7.47 17.73 -1.34
N SER A 215 6.52 16.83 -1.12
CA SER A 215 5.71 16.24 -2.19
C SER A 215 4.86 17.27 -2.93
N MET A 216 4.29 18.24 -2.21
CA MET A 216 3.55 19.36 -2.81
C MET A 216 4.48 20.27 -3.62
N GLY A 217 5.68 20.56 -3.10
CA GLY A 217 6.69 21.35 -3.80
C GLY A 217 7.15 20.70 -5.11
N ILE A 218 7.45 19.40 -5.10
CA ILE A 218 7.82 18.65 -6.32
C ILE A 218 6.68 18.69 -7.34
N SER A 219 5.44 18.50 -6.89
CA SER A 219 4.27 18.49 -7.78
C SER A 219 4.01 19.88 -8.38
N TRP A 220 4.16 20.94 -7.59
CA TRP A 220 4.04 22.33 -8.03
C TRP A 220 5.10 22.70 -9.06
N PHE A 221 6.37 22.38 -8.78
CA PHE A 221 7.49 22.66 -9.68
C PHE A 221 7.37 21.85 -10.98
N GLY A 222 6.94 20.59 -10.89
CA GLY A 222 6.67 19.74 -12.05
C GLY A 222 5.59 20.30 -12.98
N LEU A 223 4.53 20.89 -12.42
CA LEU A 223 3.49 21.54 -13.21
C LEU A 223 4.03 22.77 -13.96
N HIS A 224 4.84 23.60 -13.28
CA HIS A 224 5.31 24.87 -13.85
C HIS A 224 6.37 24.68 -14.94
N LEU A 225 7.24 23.67 -14.82
CA LEU A 225 8.26 23.39 -15.82
C LEU A 225 7.71 22.75 -17.09
N TRP A 226 6.72 21.85 -16.96
CA TRP A 226 6.30 20.94 -18.04
C TRP A 226 4.85 21.14 -18.47
N ALA A 227 4.37 22.40 -18.38
CA ALA A 227 2.98 22.82 -18.61
C ALA A 227 2.37 22.50 -20.01
N GLY A 228 3.05 21.74 -20.87
CA GLY A 228 2.57 21.32 -22.20
C GLY A 228 2.53 19.80 -22.44
N ARG A 229 2.89 18.95 -21.46
CA ARG A 229 2.89 17.47 -21.62
C ARG A 229 2.16 16.78 -20.47
N GLU A 230 0.83 16.66 -20.59
CA GLU A 230 -0.08 16.12 -19.57
C GLU A 230 0.36 14.77 -18.96
N LEU A 231 0.84 13.85 -19.80
CA LEU A 231 1.31 12.54 -19.36
C LEU A 231 2.58 12.63 -18.51
N LEU A 232 3.48 13.55 -18.83
CA LEU A 232 4.69 13.75 -18.04
C LEU A 232 4.36 14.43 -16.72
N VAL A 233 3.44 15.39 -16.70
CA VAL A 233 2.97 16.02 -15.46
C VAL A 233 2.34 14.96 -14.54
N LEU A 234 1.51 14.06 -15.08
CA LEU A 234 0.95 12.94 -14.32
C LEU A 234 2.04 12.04 -13.71
N MET A 235 3.07 11.69 -14.50
CA MET A 235 4.19 10.87 -14.02
C MET A 235 5.01 11.60 -12.94
N VAL A 236 5.22 12.92 -13.08
CA VAL A 236 5.96 13.71 -12.08
C VAL A 236 5.17 13.82 -10.78
N ILE A 237 3.86 14.05 -10.84
CA ILE A 237 3.02 14.10 -9.64
C ILE A 237 2.97 12.72 -8.95
N ALA A 238 2.62 11.67 -9.69
CA ALA A 238 2.48 10.32 -9.12
C ALA A 238 3.84 9.77 -8.64
N GLY A 239 4.89 9.93 -9.44
CA GLY A 239 6.26 9.55 -9.11
C GLY A 239 6.84 10.38 -7.96
N GLY A 240 6.57 11.69 -7.92
CA GLY A 240 7.00 12.57 -6.84
C GLY A 240 6.36 12.21 -5.50
N VAL A 241 5.08 11.84 -5.51
CA VAL A 241 4.40 11.29 -4.31
C VAL A 241 5.03 9.95 -3.90
N ALA A 242 5.26 9.04 -4.85
CA ALA A 242 5.85 7.73 -4.57
C ALA A 242 7.27 7.87 -3.97
N LEU A 243 8.13 8.69 -4.58
CA LEU A 243 9.48 8.97 -4.13
C LEU A 243 9.48 9.58 -2.73
N THR A 244 8.63 10.58 -2.52
CA THR A 244 8.56 11.30 -1.23
C THR A 244 8.08 10.38 -0.11
N ARG A 245 7.14 9.48 -0.38
CA ARG A 245 6.74 8.44 0.58
C ARG A 245 7.84 7.41 0.82
N ALA A 246 8.60 7.04 -0.20
CA ALA A 246 9.77 6.18 -0.03
C ALA A 246 10.82 6.82 0.88
N LEU A 247 11.14 8.10 0.66
CA LEU A 247 12.06 8.87 1.51
C LEU A 247 11.53 8.99 2.94
N LYS A 248 10.23 9.27 3.12
CA LYS A 248 9.61 9.32 4.44
C LYS A 248 9.74 7.99 5.19
N SER A 249 9.42 6.88 4.53
CA SER A 249 9.53 5.54 5.10
C SER A 249 10.98 5.26 5.51
N TRP A 250 11.95 5.62 4.66
CA TRP A 250 13.37 5.48 4.97
C TRP A 250 13.81 6.31 6.18
N VAL A 251 13.42 7.58 6.26
CA VAL A 251 13.71 8.42 7.43
C VAL A 251 13.09 7.86 8.71
N LEU A 252 11.85 7.34 8.66
CA LEU A 252 11.22 6.71 9.81
C LEU A 252 12.00 5.47 10.27
N VAL A 253 12.51 4.66 9.34
CA VAL A 253 13.39 3.52 9.67
C VAL A 253 14.68 3.99 10.35
N LEU A 254 15.33 5.05 9.85
CA LEU A 254 16.54 5.60 10.46
C LEU A 254 16.27 6.19 11.86
N MET A 255 15.16 6.90 12.03
CA MET A 255 14.75 7.45 13.33
C MET A 255 14.45 6.34 14.35
N LEU A 256 13.87 5.23 13.91
CA LEU A 256 13.64 4.06 14.74
C LEU A 256 14.95 3.31 15.04
N GLY A 257 15.87 3.25 14.07
CA GLY A 257 17.21 2.67 14.20
C GLY A 257 18.07 3.28 15.31
N ARG A 258 17.79 4.54 15.68
CA ARG A 258 18.45 5.20 16.84
C ARG A 258 18.00 4.65 18.20
N HIS A 259 16.88 3.94 18.27
CA HIS A 259 16.28 3.47 19.52
C HIS A 259 16.24 1.94 19.62
N ALA A 260 16.01 1.26 18.51
CA ALA A 260 16.05 -0.19 18.41
C ALA A 260 17.00 -0.56 17.25
N PRO A 261 17.78 -1.65 17.37
CA PRO A 261 18.63 -2.12 16.27
C PRO A 261 17.74 -2.69 15.15
N VAL A 262 17.33 -1.83 14.22
CA VAL A 262 16.48 -2.18 13.07
C VAL A 262 17.31 -2.07 11.79
N PHE A 263 17.17 -3.05 10.89
CA PHE A 263 17.81 -3.10 9.57
C PHE A 263 19.33 -2.83 9.60
N PRO A 264 20.18 -3.82 9.98
CA PRO A 264 21.63 -3.65 9.93
C PRO A 264 22.07 -3.30 8.51
N PHE A 265 22.94 -2.29 8.36
CA PHE A 265 23.24 -1.65 7.08
C PHE A 265 23.75 -2.64 6.02
N ARG A 266 24.88 -3.33 6.28
CA ARG A 266 25.52 -4.23 5.29
C ARG A 266 24.60 -5.37 4.81
N PRO A 267 23.95 -6.15 5.70
CA PRO A 267 23.06 -7.22 5.25
C PRO A 267 21.81 -6.70 4.54
N THR A 268 21.33 -5.51 4.91
CA THR A 268 20.13 -4.92 4.28
C THR A 268 20.43 -4.40 2.87
N VAL A 269 21.58 -3.76 2.66
CA VAL A 269 22.00 -3.34 1.30
C VAL A 269 22.17 -4.55 0.39
N LEU A 270 22.86 -5.60 0.86
CA LEU A 270 23.06 -6.83 0.07
C LEU A 270 21.72 -7.50 -0.27
N PHE A 271 20.80 -7.56 0.69
CA PHE A 271 19.44 -8.07 0.49
C PHE A 271 18.68 -7.24 -0.56
N LEU A 272 18.70 -5.91 -0.44
CA LEU A 272 18.05 -5.01 -1.41
C LEU A 272 18.65 -5.15 -2.82
N CYS A 273 19.98 -5.24 -2.96
CA CYS A 273 20.59 -5.45 -4.28
C CYS A 273 20.11 -6.74 -4.93
N ARG A 274 20.09 -7.86 -4.19
CA ARG A 274 19.59 -9.15 -4.69
C ARG A 274 18.12 -9.06 -5.10
N ILE A 275 17.31 -8.39 -4.29
CA ILE A 275 15.87 -8.30 -4.52
C ILE A 275 15.53 -7.42 -5.72
N VAL A 276 16.31 -6.36 -5.94
CA VAL A 276 16.17 -5.50 -7.12
C VAL A 276 16.47 -6.32 -8.37
N LEU A 277 17.52 -7.15 -8.36
CA LEU A 277 17.82 -8.07 -9.47
C LEU A 277 16.68 -9.07 -9.72
N VAL A 278 16.14 -9.70 -8.68
CA VAL A 278 14.96 -10.58 -8.79
C VAL A 278 13.77 -9.83 -9.39
N SER A 279 13.55 -8.58 -8.97
CA SER A 279 12.40 -7.77 -9.38
C SER A 279 12.53 -7.31 -10.83
N VAL A 280 13.73 -6.96 -11.28
CA VAL A 280 14.04 -6.65 -12.68
C VAL A 280 13.84 -7.90 -13.55
N ALA A 281 14.31 -9.06 -13.11
CA ALA A 281 14.10 -10.32 -13.85
C ALA A 281 12.61 -10.69 -13.95
N ALA A 282 11.87 -10.63 -12.84
CA ALA A 282 10.44 -10.96 -12.81
C ALA A 282 9.59 -9.94 -13.60
N GLY A 283 9.87 -8.64 -13.44
CA GLY A 283 9.18 -7.58 -14.18
C GLY A 283 9.50 -7.60 -15.67
N GLY A 284 10.76 -7.86 -16.05
CA GLY A 284 11.18 -8.04 -17.44
C GLY A 284 10.52 -9.25 -18.08
N ALA A 285 10.46 -10.38 -17.39
CA ALA A 285 9.76 -11.58 -17.87
C ALA A 285 8.25 -11.35 -18.05
N ALA A 286 7.59 -10.70 -17.09
CA ALA A 286 6.19 -10.30 -17.22
C ALA A 286 5.96 -9.41 -18.44
N TRP A 287 6.81 -8.40 -18.64
CA TRP A 287 6.68 -7.46 -19.74
C TRP A 287 6.90 -8.13 -21.09
N LEU A 288 7.92 -8.99 -21.22
CA LEU A 288 8.18 -9.77 -22.44
C LEU A 288 7.00 -10.70 -22.75
N ALA A 289 6.53 -11.47 -21.76
CA ALA A 289 5.42 -12.39 -21.93
C ALA A 289 4.12 -11.65 -22.32
N ALA A 290 3.84 -10.49 -21.72
CA ALA A 290 2.71 -9.67 -22.09
C ALA A 290 2.83 -9.13 -23.53
N ARG A 291 4.02 -8.66 -23.94
CA ARG A 291 4.26 -8.11 -25.28
C ARG A 291 4.15 -9.17 -26.38
N TYR A 292 4.76 -10.34 -26.19
CA TYR A 292 4.70 -11.41 -27.18
C TYR A 292 3.35 -12.15 -27.14
N GLY A 293 2.72 -12.27 -25.98
CA GLY A 293 1.36 -12.81 -25.84
C GLY A 293 0.32 -11.93 -26.54
N ALA A 294 0.44 -10.60 -26.44
CA ALA A 294 -0.41 -9.66 -27.15
C ALA A 294 -0.27 -9.80 -28.67
N ALA A 295 0.96 -9.94 -29.18
CA ALA A 295 1.21 -10.11 -30.62
C ALA A 295 0.64 -11.42 -31.17
N ALA A 296 0.65 -12.51 -30.38
CA ALA A 296 0.12 -13.79 -30.79
C ALA A 296 -1.43 -13.88 -30.75
N LEU A 297 -2.08 -13.17 -29.81
CA LEU A 297 -3.54 -13.23 -29.61
C LEU A 297 -4.33 -12.07 -30.24
N ALA A 298 -3.69 -10.97 -30.61
CA ALA A 298 -4.36 -9.84 -31.29
C ALA A 298 -5.03 -10.25 -32.61
N ALA A 299 -4.63 -11.37 -33.20
CA ALA A 299 -5.19 -11.90 -34.45
C ALA A 299 -6.40 -12.84 -34.25
N THR A 300 -6.72 -13.30 -33.03
CA THR A 300 -7.63 -14.46 -32.83
C THR A 300 -8.67 -14.34 -31.72
N ALA A 301 -8.57 -13.40 -30.76
CA ALA A 301 -9.49 -13.33 -29.61
C ALA A 301 -9.97 -11.90 -29.30
N GLY A 302 -11.19 -11.77 -28.76
CA GLY A 302 -11.74 -10.48 -28.31
C GLY A 302 -10.96 -9.85 -27.15
N ASN A 303 -10.99 -8.51 -27.04
CA ASN A 303 -10.11 -7.71 -26.16
C ASN A 303 -9.99 -8.26 -24.73
N ARG A 304 -11.10 -8.58 -24.05
CA ARG A 304 -11.08 -9.04 -22.65
C ARG A 304 -10.46 -10.42 -22.44
N VAL A 305 -10.62 -11.33 -23.41
CA VAL A 305 -9.99 -12.65 -23.33
C VAL A 305 -8.49 -12.53 -23.58
N SER A 306 -8.08 -11.64 -24.48
CA SER A 306 -6.68 -11.30 -24.69
C SER A 306 -6.02 -10.74 -23.42
N ASP A 307 -6.67 -9.82 -22.71
CA ASP A 307 -6.15 -9.27 -21.46
C ASP A 307 -5.98 -10.34 -20.37
N LEU A 308 -6.98 -11.23 -20.20
CA LEU A 308 -6.90 -12.33 -19.25
C LEU A 308 -5.74 -13.27 -19.55
N VAL A 309 -5.54 -13.61 -20.83
CA VAL A 309 -4.43 -14.46 -21.26
C VAL A 309 -3.08 -13.76 -21.07
N GLN A 310 -2.97 -12.47 -21.39
CA GLN A 310 -1.76 -11.67 -21.17
C GLN A 310 -1.43 -11.57 -19.67
N LEU A 311 -2.42 -11.40 -18.81
CA LEU A 311 -2.24 -11.36 -17.36
C LEU A 311 -1.84 -12.73 -16.80
N ALA A 312 -2.48 -13.81 -17.27
CA ALA A 312 -2.15 -15.17 -16.86
C ALA A 312 -0.73 -15.57 -17.32
N ALA A 313 -0.39 -15.32 -18.58
CA ALA A 313 0.93 -15.62 -19.14
C ALA A 313 2.01 -14.75 -18.49
N GLY A 314 1.77 -13.44 -18.36
CA GLY A 314 2.69 -12.50 -17.70
C GLY A 314 2.90 -12.83 -16.22
N GLY A 315 1.83 -13.20 -15.51
CA GLY A 315 1.89 -13.65 -14.13
C GLY A 315 2.66 -14.97 -13.97
N ALA A 316 2.41 -15.95 -14.82
CA ALA A 316 3.13 -17.23 -14.82
C ALA A 316 4.63 -17.04 -15.13
N ALA A 317 4.95 -16.23 -16.14
CA ALA A 317 6.33 -15.89 -16.51
C ALA A 317 7.05 -15.16 -15.37
N ALA A 318 6.40 -14.20 -14.72
CA ALA A 318 6.94 -13.52 -13.56
C ALA A 318 7.21 -14.45 -12.37
N LEU A 319 6.28 -15.37 -12.09
CA LEU A 319 6.45 -16.34 -11.00
C LEU A 319 7.60 -17.29 -11.30
N ALA A 320 7.70 -17.80 -12.53
CA ALA A 320 8.79 -18.68 -12.94
C ALA A 320 10.15 -17.97 -12.90
N ALA A 321 10.28 -16.80 -13.52
CA ALA A 321 11.51 -16.01 -13.53
C ALA A 321 11.89 -15.52 -12.13
N GLY A 322 10.91 -15.08 -11.34
CA GLY A 322 11.11 -14.64 -9.96
C GLY A 322 11.54 -15.79 -9.05
N ALA A 323 10.97 -16.99 -9.19
CA ALA A 323 11.38 -18.17 -8.45
C ALA A 323 12.80 -18.63 -8.85
N ALA A 324 13.10 -18.64 -10.15
CA ALA A 324 14.44 -18.96 -10.65
C ALA A 324 15.49 -17.95 -10.15
N ALA A 325 15.20 -16.64 -10.23
CA ALA A 325 16.08 -15.61 -9.74
C ALA A 325 16.25 -15.67 -8.20
N CYS A 326 15.19 -15.97 -7.45
CA CYS A 326 15.28 -16.21 -6.01
C CYS A 326 16.20 -17.41 -5.68
N ALA A 327 16.10 -18.50 -6.45
CA ALA A 327 16.93 -19.69 -6.27
C ALA A 327 18.41 -19.40 -6.60
N LEU A 328 18.67 -18.73 -7.72
CA LEU A 328 20.02 -18.33 -8.16
C LEU A 328 20.69 -17.36 -7.18
N LEU A 329 19.96 -16.34 -6.71
CA LEU A 329 20.47 -15.31 -5.80
C LEU A 329 20.39 -15.72 -4.32
N ARG A 330 19.93 -16.95 -4.04
CA ARG A 330 19.78 -17.54 -2.69
C ARG A 330 18.98 -16.65 -1.73
N VAL A 331 17.91 -16.03 -2.21
CA VAL A 331 16.99 -15.23 -1.40
C VAL A 331 16.04 -16.20 -0.69
N ARG A 332 16.23 -16.38 0.63
CA ARG A 332 15.49 -17.39 1.42
C ARG A 332 14.18 -16.85 2.00
N GLU A 333 14.04 -15.54 2.08
CA GLU A 333 12.93 -14.84 2.71
C GLU A 333 11.53 -15.21 2.18
N PRO A 334 11.28 -15.28 0.85
CA PRO A 334 9.95 -15.67 0.35
C PRO A 334 9.65 -17.15 0.58
N VAL A 335 10.68 -18.02 0.47
CA VAL A 335 10.55 -19.46 0.73
C VAL A 335 10.24 -19.74 2.20
N GLU A 336 10.91 -19.04 3.12
CA GLU A 336 10.64 -19.13 4.56
C GLU A 336 9.22 -18.69 4.91
N LEU A 337 8.72 -17.62 4.27
CA LEU A 337 7.33 -17.17 4.48
C LEU A 337 6.35 -18.25 4.05
N MET A 338 6.55 -18.83 2.86
CA MET A 338 5.70 -19.90 2.34
C MET A 338 5.72 -21.14 3.22
N GLN A 339 6.89 -21.56 3.70
CA GLN A 339 7.02 -22.67 4.64
C GLN A 339 6.28 -22.42 5.96
N ARG A 340 6.33 -21.19 6.50
CA ARG A 340 5.58 -20.84 7.72
C ARG A 340 4.07 -20.89 7.50
N VAL A 341 3.58 -20.38 6.37
CA VAL A 341 2.16 -20.44 6.02
C VAL A 341 1.69 -21.89 5.86
N LEU A 342 2.48 -22.73 5.17
CA LEU A 342 2.17 -24.15 5.01
C LEU A 342 2.15 -24.88 6.37
N ARG A 343 3.14 -24.63 7.23
CA ARG A 343 3.18 -25.20 8.60
C ARG A 343 2.00 -24.75 9.46
N ALA A 344 1.58 -23.49 9.33
CA ALA A 344 0.41 -22.97 10.03
C ALA A 344 -0.89 -23.62 9.54
N ARG A 345 -1.02 -23.92 8.24
CA ARG A 345 -2.15 -24.68 7.69
C ARG A 345 -2.18 -26.14 8.16
N THR A 346 -1.02 -26.78 8.30
CA THR A 346 -0.95 -28.18 8.77
C THR A 346 -1.16 -28.33 10.28
N ARG A 347 -0.91 -27.28 11.07
CA ARG A 347 -1.30 -27.25 12.48
C ARG A 347 -2.81 -26.97 12.59
N ARG A 348 -3.63 -28.02 12.45
CA ARG A 348 -5.02 -27.99 12.93
C ARG A 348 -5.01 -27.50 14.38
N PRO A 349 -5.92 -26.60 14.81
CA PRO A 349 -6.09 -26.33 16.23
C PRO A 349 -6.50 -27.65 16.88
N SER A 350 -5.63 -28.21 17.73
CA SER A 350 -6.04 -29.25 18.66
C SER A 350 -7.22 -28.67 19.45
N ARG A 351 -8.41 -29.20 19.23
CA ARG A 351 -9.57 -28.99 20.11
C ARG A 351 -9.08 -29.25 21.53
N GLY A 352 -8.89 -28.20 22.32
CA GLY A 352 -8.73 -28.31 23.75
C GLY A 352 -9.99 -28.98 24.28
N GLY A 353 -9.84 -30.20 24.78
CA GLY A 353 -10.89 -30.86 25.53
C GLY A 353 -11.20 -30.01 26.75
N HIS A 354 -12.43 -29.51 26.82
CA HIS A 354 -13.07 -29.26 28.08
C HIS A 354 -13.29 -30.62 28.76
N THR A 355 -12.35 -31.01 29.62
CA THR A 355 -12.66 -31.78 30.82
C THR A 355 -12.99 -30.72 31.88
N GLY A 356 -14.18 -30.67 32.48
CA GLY A 356 -14.98 -31.76 33.03
C GLY A 356 -15.20 -31.36 34.47
#